data_AF-A0A363TAU1-F1
#
_entry.id   AF-A0A363TAU1-F1
#
_cell.length_a   1.000
_cell.length_b   1.000
_cell.length_c   1.000
_cell.angle_alpha   90.00
_cell.angle_beta   90.00
_cell.angle_gamma   90.00
#
_symmetry.space_group_name_H-M   'P 1'
#
loop_
_entity.id
_entity.type
_entity.pdbx_description
1 polymer ?
#
loop_
_entity_poly.entity_id
_entity_poly.type
_entity_poly.pdbx_seq_one_letter_code
_entity_poly.pdbx_strand_id
1 'polypeptide(L)'
;FSLGQDELLQRFIPSLARINPKFEPGWVNKTWLYRTKYAQPVPLLNHSRNIPAIQTPIPGLYFASMSQVYPWDRGTNFAVEIGRKAAHIMHEGQVSLTR
;
A
#
# COMPACT_ATOMS: atom_id res chain seq x y z
N PHE A 1 4.06 16.40 9.24
CA PHE A 1 2.83 17.05 9.73
C PHE A 1 2.48 16.46 11.09
N SER A 2 2.30 17.27 12.12
CA SER A 2 2.19 16.83 13.53
C SER A 2 0.84 17.13 14.18
N LEU A 3 -0.14 17.67 13.45
CA LEU A 3 -1.44 18.02 14.02
C LEU A 3 -2.10 16.84 14.73
N GLY A 4 -2.62 17.09 15.93
CA GLY A 4 -3.41 16.15 16.73
C GLY A 4 -4.78 15.84 16.10
N GLN A 5 -5.51 14.91 16.72
CA GLN A 5 -6.81 14.45 16.21
C GLN A 5 -7.84 15.59 16.15
N ASP A 6 -7.95 16.38 17.21
CA ASP A 6 -8.91 17.49 17.28
C ASP A 6 -8.53 18.63 16.33
N GLU A 7 -7.24 18.94 16.22
CA GLU A 7 -6.75 19.94 15.27
C GLU A 7 -7.05 19.54 13.82
N LEU A 8 -6.91 18.26 13.49
CA LEU A 8 -7.31 17.71 12.20
C LEU A 8 -8.83 17.81 12.01
N LEU A 9 -9.63 17.40 13.01
CA LEU A 9 -11.08 17.50 12.94
C LEU A 9 -11.53 18.94 12.65
N GLN A 10 -11.04 19.91 13.41
CA GLN A 10 -11.36 21.32 13.21
C GLN A 10 -10.96 21.83 11.82
N ARG A 11 -9.83 21.35 11.29
CA ARG A 11 -9.38 21.68 9.93
C ARG A 11 -10.28 21.11 8.84
N PHE A 12 -10.88 19.93 9.05
CA PHE A 12 -11.70 19.25 8.05
C PHE A 12 -13.20 19.59 8.11
N ILE A 13 -13.73 19.99 9.28
CA ILE A 13 -15.16 20.37 9.45
C ILE A 13 -15.67 21.35 8.38
N PRO A 14 -14.98 22.45 8.05
CA PRO A 14 -15.46 23.40 7.04
C PRO A 14 -15.62 22.76 5.65
N SER A 15 -14.80 21.76 5.31
CA SER A 15 -14.88 21.05 4.04
C SER A 15 -16.12 20.16 3.97
N LEU A 16 -16.55 19.57 5.09
CA LEU A 16 -17.77 18.76 5.16
C LEU A 16 -19.03 19.61 4.96
N ALA A 17 -19.08 20.81 5.57
CA ALA A 17 -20.15 21.78 5.35
C ALA A 17 -20.24 22.25 3.89
N ARG A 18 -19.11 22.32 3.17
CA ARG A 18 -19.09 22.64 1.74
C ARG A 18 -19.71 21.54 0.87
N ILE A 19 -19.54 20.27 1.25
CA ILE A 19 -20.12 19.11 0.53
C ILE A 19 -21.61 18.98 0.84
N ASN A 20 -21.99 19.14 2.11
CA ASN A 20 -23.37 19.12 2.55
C ASN A 20 -23.66 20.35 3.43
N PRO A 21 -24.36 21.38 2.91
CA PRO A 21 -24.65 22.60 3.66
C PRO A 21 -25.49 22.40 4.94
N LYS A 22 -26.16 21.24 5.09
CA LYS A 22 -26.90 20.89 6.31
C LYS A 22 -26.03 20.19 7.37
N PHE A 23 -24.77 19.91 7.05
CA PHE A 23 -23.87 19.26 8.01
C PHE A 23 -23.65 20.16 9.22
N GLU A 24 -23.80 19.58 10.41
CA GLU A 24 -23.51 20.23 11.68
C GLU A 24 -22.40 19.44 12.40
N PRO A 25 -21.48 20.11 13.14
CA PRO A 25 -20.42 19.41 13.87
C PRO A 25 -20.93 18.32 14.83
N GLY A 26 -22.13 18.50 15.38
CA GLY A 26 -22.76 17.53 16.27
C GLY A 26 -23.12 16.18 15.61
N TRP A 27 -23.07 16.08 14.27
CA TRP A 27 -23.28 14.81 13.56
C TRP A 27 -22.07 13.87 13.67
N VAL A 28 -20.92 14.38 14.11
CA VAL A 28 -19.70 13.58 14.28
C VAL A 28 -19.80 12.77 15.57
N ASN A 29 -20.05 11.47 15.43
CA ASN A 29 -20.14 10.56 16.58
C ASN A 29 -18.76 10.24 17.18
N LYS A 30 -17.75 10.01 16.33
CA LYS A 30 -16.40 9.58 16.72
C LYS A 30 -15.36 9.98 15.67
N THR A 31 -14.12 10.14 16.11
CA THR A 31 -12.95 10.40 15.27
C THR A 31 -11.79 9.49 15.66
N TRP A 32 -10.94 9.16 14.69
CA TRP A 32 -9.74 8.34 14.89
C TRP A 32 -8.59 8.90 14.07
N LEU A 33 -7.40 8.91 14.66
CA LEU A 33 -6.17 9.30 14.00
C LEU A 33 -5.17 8.15 13.98
N TYR A 34 -4.87 7.66 12.78
CA TYR A 34 -3.78 6.71 12.53
C TYR A 34 -2.61 7.41 11.85
N ARG A 35 -1.39 7.04 12.23
CA ARG A 35 -0.17 7.57 11.60
C ARG A 35 0.71 6.42 11.15
N THR A 36 1.12 6.46 9.89
CA THR A 36 2.12 5.55 9.34
C THR A 36 3.11 6.34 8.51
N LYS A 37 4.41 6.26 8.87
CA LYS A 37 5.48 6.98 8.17
C LYS A 37 5.62 6.53 6.71
N TYR A 38 5.24 5.29 6.41
CA TYR A 38 5.37 4.67 5.10
C TYR A 38 4.00 4.25 4.57
N ALA A 39 2.99 5.11 4.76
CA ALA A 39 1.63 4.87 4.27
C ALA A 39 1.64 4.54 2.78
N GLN A 40 2.40 5.33 2.01
CA GLN A 40 2.53 5.20 0.57
C GLN A 40 3.97 5.48 0.12
N PRO A 41 4.66 4.51 -0.52
CA PRO A 41 5.92 4.77 -1.17
C PRO A 41 5.66 5.68 -2.36
N VAL A 42 6.55 6.65 -2.55
CA VAL A 42 6.53 7.53 -3.73
C VAL A 42 7.61 7.02 -4.68
N PRO A 43 7.24 6.50 -5.86
CA PRO A 43 8.22 6.08 -6.85
C PRO A 43 9.10 7.26 -7.28
N LEU A 44 10.41 7.06 -7.31
CA LEU A 44 11.38 8.04 -7.83
C LEU A 44 11.42 8.01 -9.36
N LEU A 45 12.13 8.96 -9.96
CA LEU A 45 12.44 8.88 -11.39
C LEU A 45 13.19 7.57 -11.69
N ASN A 46 12.80 6.89 -12.78
CA ASN A 46 13.34 5.58 -13.18
C ASN A 46 13.15 4.47 -12.14
N HIS A 47 12.12 4.53 -11.29
CA HIS A 47 11.87 3.52 -10.25
C HIS A 47 11.71 2.09 -10.78
N SER A 48 11.37 1.91 -12.06
CA SER A 48 11.33 0.60 -12.72
C SER A 48 12.64 -0.19 -12.57
N ARG A 49 13.79 0.49 -12.47
CA ARG A 49 15.11 -0.14 -12.26
C ARG A 49 15.33 -0.64 -10.83
N ASN A 50 14.52 -0.17 -9.89
CA ASN A 50 14.62 -0.49 -8.46
C ASN A 50 13.56 -1.49 -8.02
N ILE A 51 12.79 -2.06 -8.95
CA ILE A 51 11.78 -3.07 -8.64
C ILE A 51 12.51 -4.37 -8.24
N PRO A 52 12.32 -4.87 -7.01
CA PRO A 52 12.99 -6.09 -6.58
C PRO A 52 12.42 -7.30 -7.32
N ALA A 53 13.31 -8.23 -7.69
CA ALA A 53 12.91 -9.51 -8.24
C ALA A 53 12.11 -10.33 -7.22
N ILE A 54 11.25 -11.23 -7.71
CA ILE A 54 10.51 -12.14 -6.83
C ILE A 54 11.43 -13.20 -6.22
N GLN A 55 12.33 -13.76 -7.02
CA GLN A 55 13.34 -14.68 -6.51
C GLN A 55 14.47 -13.88 -5.85
N THR A 56 14.78 -14.21 -4.61
CA THR A 56 15.91 -13.58 -3.91
C THR A 56 17.21 -14.36 -4.16
N PRO A 57 18.38 -13.78 -3.86
CA PRO A 57 19.63 -14.53 -3.88
C PRO A 57 19.71 -15.67 -2.86
N ILE A 58 18.80 -15.73 -1.88
CA ILE A 58 18.76 -16.76 -0.86
C ILE A 58 17.91 -17.94 -1.37
N PRO A 59 18.47 -19.15 -1.51
CA PRO A 59 17.73 -20.30 -1.99
C PRO A 59 16.49 -20.59 -1.14
N GLY A 60 15.35 -20.83 -1.79
CA GLY A 60 14.08 -21.10 -1.12
C GLY A 60 13.37 -19.86 -0.55
N LEU A 61 13.98 -18.67 -0.61
CA LEU A 61 13.35 -17.42 -0.19
C LEU A 61 12.90 -16.59 -1.39
N TYR A 62 11.61 -16.24 -1.39
CA TYR A 62 10.97 -15.42 -2.40
C TYR A 62 10.38 -14.17 -1.76
N PHE A 63 10.53 -13.04 -2.42
CA PHE A 63 10.01 -11.76 -1.99
C PHE A 63 8.82 -11.37 -2.86
N ALA A 64 7.62 -11.33 -2.30
CA ALA A 64 6.42 -10.86 -2.99
C ALA A 64 5.78 -9.76 -2.15
N SER A 65 5.84 -8.52 -2.63
CA SER A 65 5.35 -7.35 -1.90
C SER A 65 4.74 -6.30 -2.82
N MET A 66 4.13 -5.29 -2.21
CA MET A 66 3.59 -4.15 -2.93
C MET A 66 4.65 -3.29 -3.63
N SER A 67 5.94 -3.42 -3.28
CA SER A 67 7.02 -2.71 -3.99
C SER A 67 7.21 -3.19 -5.42
N GLN A 68 6.70 -4.37 -5.77
CA GLN A 68 6.70 -4.89 -7.14
C GLN A 68 5.44 -4.52 -7.93
N VAL A 69 4.44 -3.93 -7.27
CA VAL A 69 3.25 -3.40 -7.95
C VAL A 69 3.64 -2.02 -8.49
N TYR A 70 4.02 -1.99 -9.76
CA TYR A 70 4.45 -0.79 -10.47
C TYR A 70 4.05 -0.91 -11.95
N PRO A 71 3.62 0.18 -12.63
CA PRO A 71 3.39 1.54 -12.11
C PRO A 71 2.03 1.69 -11.40
N TRP A 72 1.33 0.59 -11.17
CA TRP A 72 -0.03 0.57 -10.64
C TRP A 72 -0.08 0.87 -9.14
N ASP A 73 -1.24 1.34 -8.68
CA ASP A 73 -1.48 1.52 -7.26
C ASP A 73 -1.64 0.16 -6.53
N ARG A 74 -1.45 0.16 -5.22
CA ARG A 74 -1.39 -1.03 -4.35
C ARG A 74 -2.78 -1.57 -4.03
N GLY A 75 -3.56 -1.84 -5.07
CA GLY A 75 -4.85 -2.51 -4.96
C GLY A 75 -4.71 -3.98 -4.60
N THR A 76 -5.70 -4.53 -3.90
CA THR A 76 -5.72 -5.93 -3.47
C THR A 76 -5.63 -6.92 -4.63
N ASN A 77 -6.15 -6.57 -5.81
CA ASN A 77 -6.06 -7.40 -7.01
C ASN A 77 -4.60 -7.73 -7.39
N PHE A 78 -3.72 -6.73 -7.33
CA PHE A 78 -2.29 -6.92 -7.64
C PHE A 78 -1.56 -7.72 -6.55
N ALA A 79 -2.02 -7.64 -5.30
CA ALA A 79 -1.52 -8.49 -4.22
C ALA A 79 -1.79 -9.98 -4.50
N VAL A 80 -3.00 -10.29 -4.98
CA VAL A 80 -3.38 -11.65 -5.36
C VAL A 80 -2.56 -12.11 -6.57
N GLU A 81 -2.41 -11.26 -7.58
CA GLU A 81 -1.63 -11.55 -8.78
C GLU A 81 -0.17 -11.88 -8.45
N ILE A 82 0.51 -11.03 -7.68
CA ILE A 82 1.92 -11.25 -7.33
C ILE A 82 2.11 -12.49 -6.46
N GLY A 83 1.15 -12.77 -5.56
CA GLY A 83 1.15 -14.01 -4.78
C GLY A 83 1.10 -15.25 -5.67
N ARG A 84 0.20 -15.26 -6.67
CA ARG A 84 0.10 -16.36 -7.65
C ARG A 84 1.37 -16.49 -8.49
N LYS A 85 1.93 -15.37 -8.94
CA LYS A 85 3.19 -15.35 -9.69
C LYS A 85 4.35 -15.93 -8.88
N ALA A 86 4.47 -15.56 -7.61
CA ALA A 86 5.50 -16.10 -6.72
C ALA A 86 5.34 -17.61 -6.52
N ALA A 87 4.11 -18.09 -6.28
CA ALA A 87 3.84 -19.53 -6.15
C ALA A 87 4.21 -20.32 -7.42
N HIS A 88 3.97 -19.75 -8.60
CA HIS A 88 4.35 -20.40 -9.86
C HIS A 88 5.87 -20.53 -10.01
N ILE A 89 6.61 -19.44 -9.77
CA ILE A 89 8.08 -19.43 -9.83
C ILE A 89 8.68 -20.40 -8.80
N MET A 90 8.09 -20.49 -7.60
CA MET A 90 8.49 -21.47 -6.58
C MET A 90 8.40 -22.90 -7.11
N HIS A 91 7.31 -23.23 -7.80
CA HIS A 91 7.09 -24.58 -8.32
C HIS A 91 8.07 -24.91 -9.45
N GLU A 92 8.29 -24.00 -10.40
CA GLU A 92 9.24 -24.20 -11.50
C GLU A 92 10.69 -24.37 -11.01
N GLY A 93 11.10 -23.56 -10.02
CA GLY A 93 12.43 -23.65 -9.41
C GLY A 93 12.69 -24.98 -8.69
N GLN A 94 11.66 -25.57 -8.07
CA GLN A 94 11.77 -26.90 -7.45
C GLN A 94 11.94 -28.01 -8.49
N VAL A 95 11.25 -27.93 -9.63
CA VAL A 95 11.39 -28.92 -10.72
C VAL A 95 12.81 -28.90 -11.32
N SER A 96 13.46 -27.74 -11.36
CA SER A 96 14.83 -27.59 -11.87
C SER A 96 15.91 -28.12 -10.92
N LEU A 97 15.67 -28.12 -9.60
CA LEU A 97 16.61 -28.63 -8.59
C LEU A 97 16.55 -30.15 -8.40
N THR A 98 15.52 -30.80 -8.92
CA THR A 98 15.26 -32.25 -8.74
C THR A 98 15.58 -33.07 -10.01
N ARG A 99 16.13 -32.43 -11.04
CA ARG A 99 16.63 -33.07 -12.27
C ARG A 99 18.14 -32.88 -12.36
#